data_AF-A0A2R6GZD1-F1
#
_entry.id   AF-A0A2R6GZD1-F1
#
_cell.length_a   1.000
_cell.length_b   1.000
_cell.length_c   1.000
_cell.angle_alpha   90.00
_cell.angle_beta   90.00
_cell.angle_gamma   90.00
#
_symmetry.space_group_name_H-M   'P 1'
#
loop_
_entity.id
_entity.type
_entity.pdbx_description
1 polymer ?
#
loop_
_entity_poly.entity_id
_entity_poly.type
_entity_poly.pdbx_seq_one_letter_code
_entity_poly.pdbx_strand_id
1 'polypeptide(L)'
;MRRRTAEVRERGFTDHVLVCTNDRDEHACCADAGGRAVHEAVVGWLRDRGVLWSEVYVATTSCLALCSEDGTAVAIHPRGEWYSDVTPADVPELLAREFGPEAGRLGRSGPAVADGG
;
A
#
# COMPACT_ATOMS: atom_id res chain seq x y z
N MET A 1 -6.12 3.09 27.03
CA MET A 1 -5.46 3.32 25.72
C MET A 1 -4.10 3.95 25.97
N ARG A 2 -3.02 3.50 25.31
CA ARG A 2 -1.67 4.11 25.42
C ARG A 2 -1.24 4.62 24.04
N ARG A 3 -0.86 5.89 23.94
CA ARG A 3 -0.38 6.50 22.70
C ARG A 3 1.12 6.17 22.51
N ARG A 4 1.48 5.54 21.38
CA ARG A 4 2.87 5.14 21.04
C ARG A 4 3.42 5.79 19.77
N THR A 5 2.85 6.95 19.38
CA THR A 5 3.23 7.63 18.13
C THR A 5 4.72 8.01 18.07
N ALA A 6 5.31 8.46 19.18
CA ALA A 6 6.72 8.85 19.23
C ALA A 6 7.63 7.65 18.94
N GLU A 7 7.39 6.53 19.62
CA GLU A 7 8.16 5.29 19.43
C GLU A 7 8.13 4.78 17.98
N VAL A 8 6.97 4.84 17.31
CA VAL A 8 6.87 4.42 15.90
C VAL A 8 7.67 5.35 14.99
N ARG A 9 7.61 6.67 15.23
CA ARG A 9 8.39 7.65 14.45
C ARG A 9 9.90 7.54 14.70
N GLU A 10 10.31 7.30 15.94
CA GLU A 10 11.71 7.08 16.31
C GLU A 10 12.33 5.84 15.65
N ARG A 11 11.49 4.84 15.30
CA ARG A 11 11.91 3.66 14.52
C ARG A 11 12.09 3.92 13.03
N GLY A 12 11.80 5.13 12.56
CA GLY A 12 11.98 5.52 11.15
C GLY A 12 10.73 5.38 10.29
N PHE A 13 9.56 5.08 10.86
CA PHE A 13 8.32 4.94 10.11
C PHE A 13 8.02 6.17 9.24
N THR A 14 7.78 5.94 7.95
CA THR A 14 7.42 6.96 6.97
C THR A 14 6.07 6.70 6.31
N ASP A 15 5.76 5.45 5.96
CA ASP A 15 4.65 5.12 5.05
C ASP A 15 3.92 3.83 5.46
N HIS A 16 2.60 3.79 5.25
CA HIS A 16 1.81 2.57 5.21
C HIS A 16 1.43 2.24 3.77
N VAL A 17 1.65 0.99 3.35
CA VAL A 17 1.00 0.40 2.19
C VAL A 17 -0.19 -0.42 2.69
N LEU A 18 -1.38 -0.02 2.29
CA LEU A 18 -2.65 -0.65 2.66
C LEU A 18 -3.14 -1.47 1.48
N VAL A 19 -3.32 -2.77 1.66
CA VAL A 19 -3.76 -3.68 0.60
C VAL A 19 -5.13 -4.24 0.93
N CYS A 20 -6.12 -4.00 0.07
CA CYS A 20 -7.46 -4.55 0.26
C CYS A 20 -7.43 -6.07 0.06
N THR A 21 -7.81 -6.81 1.10
CA THR A 21 -8.01 -8.28 1.00
C THR A 21 -9.43 -8.65 1.41
N ASN A 22 -10.36 -7.72 1.24
CA ASN A 22 -11.74 -7.89 1.66
C ASN A 22 -12.42 -8.97 0.82
N ASP A 23 -13.03 -9.92 1.52
CA ASP A 23 -13.84 -11.00 0.98
C ASP A 23 -15.33 -10.70 1.22
N ARG A 24 -16.18 -10.98 0.24
CA ARG A 24 -17.65 -10.87 0.34
C ARG A 24 -18.31 -11.65 -0.79
N ASP A 25 -19.52 -12.14 -0.52
CA ASP A 25 -20.26 -13.00 -1.45
C ASP A 25 -20.95 -12.25 -2.61
N GLU A 26 -21.17 -10.94 -2.47
CA GLU A 26 -21.91 -10.14 -3.44
C GLU A 26 -21.02 -9.05 -4.04
N HIS A 27 -20.96 -9.00 -5.38
CA HIS A 27 -20.17 -8.07 -6.21
C HIS A 27 -18.66 -8.34 -6.18
N ALA A 28 -17.95 -7.80 -7.19
CA ALA A 28 -16.49 -7.84 -7.25
C ALA A 28 -15.85 -7.48 -5.90
N CYS A 29 -14.86 -8.27 -5.50
CA CYS A 29 -14.12 -8.09 -4.26
C CYS A 29 -12.63 -8.34 -4.46
N CYS A 30 -11.78 -7.66 -3.69
CA CYS A 30 -10.34 -7.80 -3.87
C CYS A 30 -9.81 -9.17 -3.44
N ALA A 31 -10.51 -9.92 -2.58
CA ALA A 31 -10.10 -11.28 -2.26
C ALA A 31 -10.10 -12.18 -3.50
N ASP A 32 -11.13 -12.08 -4.35
CA ASP A 32 -11.25 -12.81 -5.62
C ASP A 32 -10.34 -12.25 -6.72
N ALA A 33 -10.08 -10.94 -6.70
CA ALA A 33 -9.22 -10.25 -7.66
C ALA A 33 -7.72 -10.25 -7.26
N GLY A 34 -7.26 -11.29 -6.55
CA GLY A 34 -5.84 -11.52 -6.26
C GLY A 34 -5.25 -10.76 -5.06
N GLY A 35 -6.07 -10.21 -4.17
CA GLY A 35 -5.62 -9.33 -3.08
C GLY A 35 -4.61 -9.96 -2.12
N ARG A 36 -4.72 -11.26 -1.85
CA ARG A 36 -3.72 -12.00 -1.08
C ARG A 36 -2.35 -11.99 -1.79
N ALA A 37 -2.34 -12.29 -3.08
CA ALA A 37 -1.12 -12.37 -3.87
C ALA A 37 -0.47 -10.98 -4.04
N VAL A 38 -1.28 -9.92 -4.20
CA VAL A 38 -0.79 -8.54 -4.22
C VAL A 38 -0.15 -8.16 -2.89
N HIS A 39 -0.79 -8.49 -1.77
CA HIS A 39 -0.21 -8.25 -0.44
C HIS A 39 1.13 -8.99 -0.26
N GLU A 40 1.21 -10.26 -0.66
CA GLU A 40 2.45 -11.04 -0.59
C GLU A 40 3.56 -10.45 -1.46
N ALA A 41 3.23 -10.00 -2.69
CA ALA A 41 4.17 -9.33 -3.57
C ALA A 41 4.69 -8.01 -2.97
N VAL A 42 3.82 -7.21 -2.33
CA VAL A 42 4.21 -5.96 -1.65
C VAL A 42 5.15 -6.25 -0.50
N VAL A 43 4.82 -7.23 0.34
CA VAL A 43 5.67 -7.66 1.46
C VAL A 43 7.03 -8.15 0.96
N GLY A 44 7.06 -8.94 -0.11
CA GLY A 44 8.30 -9.44 -0.72
C GLY A 44 9.19 -8.30 -1.20
N TRP A 45 8.65 -7.40 -2.03
CA TRP A 45 9.40 -6.30 -2.61
C TRP A 45 10.04 -5.38 -1.55
N LEU A 46 9.29 -5.06 -0.47
CA LEU A 46 9.77 -4.23 0.64
C LEU A 46 10.79 -4.96 1.51
N ARG A 47 10.59 -6.27 1.74
CA ARG A 47 11.53 -7.11 2.50
C ARG A 47 12.87 -7.19 1.79
N ASP A 48 12.87 -7.41 0.48
CA ASP A 48 14.10 -7.55 -0.32
C ASP A 48 14.95 -6.27 -0.32
N ARG A 49 14.33 -5.12 -0.02
CA ARG A 49 14.99 -3.81 0.11
C ARG A 49 15.30 -3.42 1.56
N GLY A 50 14.94 -4.26 2.52
CA GLY A 50 15.22 -4.02 3.94
C GLY A 50 14.43 -2.86 4.56
N VAL A 51 13.32 -2.43 3.95
CA VAL A 51 12.49 -1.31 4.45
C VAL A 51 11.17 -1.73 5.09
N LEU A 52 10.88 -3.05 5.05
CA LEU A 52 9.66 -3.62 5.64
C LEU A 52 9.74 -3.59 7.17
N TRP A 53 8.76 -2.95 7.81
CA TRP A 53 8.64 -2.77 9.27
C TRP A 53 9.70 -1.87 9.94
N SER A 54 10.56 -1.22 9.15
CA SER A 54 11.42 -0.11 9.58
C SER A 54 10.78 1.22 9.16
N GLU A 55 10.82 1.54 7.87
CA GLU A 55 10.26 2.78 7.32
C GLU A 55 8.87 2.56 6.73
N VAL A 56 8.64 1.42 6.06
CA VAL A 56 7.37 1.12 5.39
C VAL A 56 6.66 -0.03 6.09
N TYR A 57 5.46 0.26 6.59
CA TYR A 57 4.59 -0.74 7.20
C TYR A 57 3.55 -1.20 6.19
N VAL A 58 3.13 -2.45 6.29
CA VAL A 58 2.11 -3.02 5.38
C VAL A 58 0.95 -3.53 6.21
N ALA A 59 -0.27 -3.25 5.80
CA ALA A 59 -1.46 -3.82 6.44
C ALA A 59 -2.49 -4.24 5.41
N THR A 60 -3.19 -5.34 5.69
CA THR A 60 -4.40 -5.71 4.97
C THR A 60 -5.57 -4.86 5.47
N THR A 61 -6.48 -4.50 4.57
CA THR A 61 -7.69 -3.74 4.92
C THR A 61 -8.96 -4.46 4.49
N SER A 62 -10.09 -4.02 5.07
CA SER A 62 -11.40 -4.20 4.45
C SER A 62 -11.51 -3.34 3.18
N CYS A 63 -12.70 -3.32 2.58
CA CYS A 63 -12.98 -2.62 1.32
C CYS A 63 -12.51 -1.16 1.34
N LEU A 64 -11.75 -0.76 0.32
CA LEU A 64 -11.30 0.62 0.07
C LEU A 64 -12.23 1.39 -0.90
N ALA A 65 -13.43 0.86 -1.15
CA ALA A 65 -14.42 1.38 -2.11
C ALA A 65 -13.96 1.46 -3.58
N LEU A 66 -12.90 0.71 -3.93
CA LEU A 66 -12.29 0.64 -5.26
C LEU A 66 -12.26 -0.81 -5.78
N CYS A 67 -13.27 -1.61 -5.43
CA CYS A 67 -13.33 -2.99 -5.90
C CYS A 67 -13.44 -3.05 -7.42
N SER A 68 -12.71 -3.97 -8.02
CA SER A 68 -12.71 -4.28 -9.44
C SER A 68 -12.55 -5.78 -9.64
N GLU A 69 -12.99 -6.29 -10.79
CA GLU A 69 -12.75 -7.69 -11.19
C GLU A 69 -11.32 -7.89 -11.71
N ASP A 70 -10.68 -6.82 -12.19
CA ASP A 70 -9.38 -6.88 -12.87
C ASP A 70 -8.19 -6.79 -11.90
N GLY A 71 -8.43 -6.48 -10.62
CA GLY A 71 -7.36 -6.49 -9.62
C GLY A 71 -7.70 -5.87 -8.27
N THR A 72 -6.64 -5.61 -7.51
CA THR A 72 -6.71 -5.26 -6.09
C THR A 72 -6.59 -3.76 -5.85
N ALA A 73 -7.36 -3.24 -4.89
CA ALA A 73 -7.20 -1.88 -4.41
C ALA A 73 -6.01 -1.76 -3.43
N VAL A 74 -5.14 -0.77 -3.66
CA VAL A 74 -3.97 -0.46 -2.83
C VAL A 74 -3.93 1.03 -2.55
N ALA A 75 -3.65 1.42 -1.30
CA ALA A 75 -3.44 2.81 -0.92
C ALA A 75 -2.08 3.01 -0.23
N ILE A 76 -1.46 4.17 -0.42
CA ILE A 76 -0.20 4.52 0.24
C ILE A 76 -0.35 5.84 1.00
N HIS A 77 -0.18 5.78 2.31
CA HIS A 77 -0.29 6.92 3.21
C HIS A 77 1.04 7.16 3.94
N PRO A 78 1.42 8.42 4.21
CA PRO A 78 0.65 9.65 4.04
C PRO A 78 0.74 10.26 2.63
N ARG A 79 1.22 9.52 1.62
CA ARG A 79 1.37 10.00 0.24
C ARG A 79 0.05 10.44 -0.40
N GLY A 80 -1.05 9.77 -0.06
CA GLY A 80 -2.35 10.05 -0.66
C GLY A 80 -2.50 9.39 -2.03
N GLU A 81 -1.73 8.34 -2.30
CA GLU A 81 -1.80 7.58 -3.54
C GLU A 81 -2.80 6.43 -3.40
N TRP A 82 -3.60 6.22 -4.45
CA TRP A 82 -4.64 5.20 -4.50
C TRP A 82 -4.60 4.51 -5.87
N TYR A 83 -4.71 3.19 -5.85
CA TYR A 83 -4.67 2.35 -7.05
C TYR A 83 -5.81 1.33 -6.99
N SER A 84 -6.45 1.10 -8.14
CA SER A 84 -7.30 -0.05 -8.42
C SER A 84 -6.59 -0.96 -9.42
N ASP A 85 -7.16 -2.14 -9.68
CA ASP A 85 -6.73 -3.05 -10.76
C ASP A 85 -5.27 -3.51 -10.63
N VAL A 86 -4.71 -3.47 -9.42
CA VAL A 86 -3.33 -3.91 -9.19
C VAL A 86 -3.28 -5.42 -9.22
N THR A 87 -2.46 -5.97 -10.10
CA THR A 87 -2.12 -7.39 -10.11
C THR A 87 -0.78 -7.62 -9.40
N PRO A 88 -0.45 -8.86 -8.99
CA PRO A 88 0.86 -9.16 -8.40
C PRO A 88 2.04 -8.79 -9.30
N ALA A 89 1.85 -8.79 -10.63
CA ALA A 89 2.87 -8.45 -11.60
C ALA A 89 3.16 -6.94 -11.65
N ASP A 90 2.19 -6.10 -11.30
CA ASP A 90 2.34 -4.63 -11.30
C ASP A 90 3.05 -4.11 -10.06
N VAL A 91 3.06 -4.89 -8.98
CA VAL A 91 3.59 -4.48 -7.67
C VAL A 91 5.04 -3.98 -7.74
N PRO A 92 5.99 -4.65 -8.43
CA PRO A 92 7.36 -4.15 -8.51
C PRO A 92 7.47 -2.78 -9.18
N GLU A 93 6.71 -2.54 -10.25
CA GLU A 93 6.71 -1.25 -10.96
C GLU A 93 6.02 -0.16 -10.12
N LEU A 94 4.85 -0.47 -9.54
CA LEU A 94 4.12 0.43 -8.65
C LEU A 94 5.01 0.90 -7.49
N LEU A 95 5.62 -0.04 -6.76
CA LEU A 95 6.46 0.31 -5.61
C LEU A 95 7.75 1.01 -6.03
N ALA A 96 8.36 0.64 -7.17
CA ALA A 96 9.52 1.36 -7.71
C ALA A 96 9.17 2.80 -8.14
N ARG A 97 7.95 3.04 -8.64
CA ARG A 97 7.47 4.39 -8.95
C ARG A 97 7.30 5.23 -7.68
N GLU A 98 6.74 4.66 -6.63
CA GLU A 98 6.47 5.43 -5.40
C GLU A 98 7.72 5.57 -4.52
N PHE A 99 8.39 4.47 -4.21
CA PHE A 99 9.52 4.42 -3.29
C PHE A 99 10.89 4.52 -3.99
N GLY A 100 10.95 4.46 -5.32
CA GLY A 100 12.21 4.32 -6.06
C GLY A 100 12.62 2.85 -6.21
N PRO A 101 13.44 2.51 -7.21
CA PRO A 101 13.81 1.12 -7.51
C PRO A 101 14.47 0.41 -6.32
N GLU A 102 15.21 1.17 -5.49
CA GLU A 102 15.90 0.69 -4.27
C GLU A 102 15.27 1.24 -2.98
N ALA A 103 13.98 1.63 -3.03
CA ALA A 103 13.28 2.27 -1.90
C ALA A 103 13.95 3.55 -1.34
N GLY A 104 14.66 4.34 -2.16
CA GLY A 104 15.35 5.56 -1.73
C GLY A 104 14.47 6.82 -1.57
N ARG A 105 13.19 6.76 -1.92
CA ARG A 105 12.24 7.89 -1.87
C ARG A 105 11.24 7.76 -0.71
N LEU A 106 11.72 7.50 0.50
CA LEU A 106 10.90 7.34 1.72
C LEU A 106 10.43 8.69 2.27
N GLY A 107 9.31 8.72 2.99
CA GLY A 107 8.86 9.92 3.73
C GLY A 107 8.44 11.10 2.87
N ARG A 108 8.16 10.88 1.58
CA ARG A 108 7.59 11.91 0.71
C ARG A 108 6.12 12.08 1.07
N SER A 109 5.69 13.28 1.42
CA SER A 109 4.29 13.65 1.27
C SER A 109 4.00 13.80 -0.23
N GLY A 110 2.86 13.27 -0.70
CA GLY A 110 2.43 13.42 -2.09
C GLY A 110 2.30 14.89 -2.47
N PRO A 111 2.12 15.20 -3.77
CA PRO A 111 1.77 16.56 -4.16
C PRO A 111 0.51 16.98 -3.39
N ALA A 112 0.52 18.18 -2.82
CA ALA A 112 -0.73 18.78 -2.36
C ALA A 112 -1.68 18.77 -3.55
N VAL A 113 -2.74 17.97 -3.49
CA VAL A 113 -3.76 17.93 -4.53
C VAL A 113 -4.21 19.38 -4.72
N ALA A 114 -3.91 19.96 -5.88
CA ALA A 114 -4.48 21.25 -6.22
C ALA A 114 -5.99 21.02 -6.33
N ASP A 115 -6.75 21.65 -5.44
CA ASP A 115 -8.22 21.70 -5.54
C ASP A 115 -8.56 22.14 -6.96
N GLY A 116 -9.12 21.22 -7.74
CA GLY A 116 -9.32 21.39 -9.17
C GLY A 116 -10.70 20.91 -9.60
N GLY A 117 -11.65 21.85 -9.57
CA GLY A 117 -12.82 21.91 -10.47
C GLY A 117 -14.09 21.21 -10.02
#